data_AF-A0A3B8II97-F1
#
_entry.id   AF-A0A3B8II97-F1
#
_cell.length_a   1.000
_cell.length_b   1.000
_cell.length_c   1.000
_cell.angle_alpha   90.00
_cell.angle_beta   90.00
_cell.angle_gamma   90.00
#
_symmetry.space_group_name_H-M   'P 1'
#
loop_
_entity.id
_entity.type
_entity.pdbx_description
1 polymer ?
#
loop_
_entity_poly.entity_id
_entity_poly.type
_entity_poly.pdbx_seq_one_letter_code
_entity_poly.pdbx_strand_id
1 'polypeptide(L)'
;MTYCLGIKTQEGLVALADTRITSGSQTTTSRKITTHTIGHNSVFLMTSGLRSVRDKAVTYFEEALASGNFQYEKMYQAVNAFGQILRRVSDEDRNALSASGLF
;
A
#
# COMPACT_ATOMS: atom_id res chain seq x y z
N MET A 1 3.66 11.79 -11.75
CA MET A 1 2.91 10.69 -12.40
C MET A 1 3.15 9.43 -11.60
N THR A 2 2.12 8.64 -11.32
CA THR A 2 2.26 7.33 -10.65
C THR A 2 1.58 6.24 -11.45
N TYR A 3 2.33 5.18 -11.75
CA TYR A 3 1.89 4.04 -12.53
C TYR A 3 2.41 2.74 -11.91
N CYS A 4 1.50 1.81 -11.68
CA CYS A 4 1.78 0.47 -11.17
C CYS A 4 1.00 -0.55 -12.01
N LEU A 5 1.62 -1.67 -12.35
CA LEU A 5 1.09 -2.73 -13.19
C LEU A 5 1.37 -4.09 -12.53
N GLY A 6 0.28 -4.83 -12.26
CA GLY A 6 0.35 -6.24 -11.84
C GLY A 6 -0.16 -7.14 -12.96
N ILE A 7 0.61 -8.18 -13.29
CA ILE A 7 0.25 -9.16 -14.31
C ILE A 7 0.20 -10.55 -13.68
N LYS A 8 -0.89 -11.26 -13.90
CA LYS A 8 -1.01 -12.68 -13.59
C LYS A 8 -0.76 -13.49 -14.86
N THR A 9 0.23 -14.37 -14.82
CA THR A 9 0.54 -15.31 -15.89
C THR A 9 0.25 -16.74 -15.42
N GLN A 10 0.45 -17.72 -16.30
CA GLN A 10 0.39 -19.14 -15.91
C GLN A 10 1.58 -19.52 -15.00
N GLU A 11 2.72 -18.85 -15.16
CA GLU A 11 3.96 -19.13 -14.42
C GLU A 11 4.06 -18.37 -13.09
N GLY A 12 3.23 -17.35 -12.88
CA GLY A 12 3.22 -16.60 -11.62
C GLY A 12 2.70 -15.18 -11.74
N LEU A 13 3.34 -14.28 -11.00
CA LEU A 13 2.97 -12.87 -10.89
C LEU A 13 4.14 -11.97 -11.27
N VAL A 14 3.86 -10.90 -11.99
CA VAL A 14 4.82 -9.84 -12.32
C VAL A 14 4.31 -8.52 -11.76
N ALA A 15 5.18 -7.78 -11.07
CA ALA A 15 4.89 -6.47 -10.50
C ALA A 15 5.86 -5.42 -11.07
N LEU A 16 5.33 -4.37 -11.68
CA LEU A 16 6.10 -3.26 -12.26
C LEU A 16 5.54 -1.95 -11.75
N ALA A 17 6.41 -1.04 -11.31
CA ALA A 17 6.00 0.31 -10.91
C ALA A 17 7.08 1.31 -11.29
N ASP A 18 6.64 2.51 -11.67
CA ASP A 18 7.54 3.64 -11.77
C ASP A 18 8.00 4.09 -10.36
N THR A 19 9.00 4.95 -10.31
CA THR A 19 9.59 5.42 -9.04
C THR A 19 9.40 6.91 -8.80
N ARG A 20 8.78 7.65 -9.74
CA ARG A 20 8.64 9.10 -9.65
C ARG A 20 7.49 9.47 -8.71
N ILE A 21 7.76 10.25 -7.69
CA ILE A 21 6.75 10.77 -6.76
C ILE A 21 6.73 12.28 -6.85
N THR A 22 5.53 12.85 -6.97
CA THR A 22 5.33 14.31 -6.97
C THR A 22 4.65 14.71 -5.67
N SER A 23 5.19 15.71 -4.97
CA SER A 23 4.65 16.27 -3.74
C SER A 23 4.62 17.80 -3.89
N GLY A 24 3.45 18.35 -4.20
CA GLY A 24 3.34 19.75 -4.61
C GLY A 24 4.16 20.03 -5.88
N SER A 25 5.08 20.99 -5.81
CA SER A 25 5.99 21.35 -6.91
C SER A 25 7.26 20.49 -6.97
N GLN A 26 7.52 19.64 -5.98
CA GLN A 26 8.73 18.83 -5.91
C GLN A 26 8.53 17.44 -6.49
N THR A 27 9.56 16.92 -7.15
CA THR A 27 9.62 15.54 -7.64
C THR A 27 10.79 14.81 -6.99
N THR A 28 10.50 13.66 -6.41
CA THR A 28 11.47 12.78 -5.76
C THR A 28 11.35 11.36 -6.31
N THR A 29 12.32 10.51 -6.02
CA THR A 29 12.29 9.08 -6.40
C THR A 29 12.09 8.22 -5.16
N SER A 30 11.12 7.30 -5.20
CA SER A 30 10.94 6.28 -4.16
C SER A 30 10.30 5.02 -4.73
N ARG A 31 10.42 3.90 -4.00
CA ARG A 31 9.79 2.63 -4.37
C ARG A 31 8.28 2.72 -4.13
N LYS A 32 7.51 2.14 -5.06
CA LYS A 32 6.04 1.99 -4.95
C LYS A 32 5.60 0.54 -4.79
N ILE A 33 6.56 -0.37 -4.77
CA ILE A 33 6.39 -1.79 -4.53
C ILE A 33 7.12 -2.13 -3.23
N THR A 34 6.40 -2.76 -2.31
CA THR A 34 6.96 -3.43 -1.13
C THR A 34 6.64 -4.92 -1.21
N THR A 35 7.54 -5.75 -0.71
CA THR A 35 7.34 -7.21 -0.65
C THR A 35 7.35 -7.63 0.80
N HIS A 36 6.38 -8.46 1.19
CA HIS A 36 6.22 -8.97 2.54
C HIS A 36 6.13 -10.50 2.50
N THR A 37 6.75 -11.15 3.47
CA THR A 37 6.70 -12.61 3.65
C THR A 37 5.86 -12.94 4.86
N ILE A 38 4.92 -13.88 4.71
CA ILE A 38 3.98 -14.29 5.75
C ILE A 38 3.94 -15.80 5.78
N GLY A 39 4.60 -16.36 6.79
CA GLY A 39 4.87 -17.81 6.83
C GLY A 39 5.61 -18.25 5.57
N HIS A 40 4.99 -19.13 4.79
CA HIS A 40 5.52 -19.63 3.51
C HIS A 40 5.03 -18.86 2.28
N ASN A 41 4.18 -17.84 2.46
CA ASN A 41 3.60 -17.07 1.38
C ASN A 41 4.32 -15.73 1.20
N SER A 42 4.46 -15.29 -0.05
CA SER A 42 4.98 -13.96 -0.39
C SER A 42 3.88 -13.13 -1.02
N VAL A 43 3.80 -11.86 -0.61
CA VAL A 43 2.90 -10.88 -1.19
C VAL A 43 3.69 -9.63 -1.57
N PHE A 44 3.29 -8.97 -2.64
CA PHE A 44 3.76 -7.62 -2.93
C PHE A 44 2.59 -6.65 -2.88
N LEU A 45 2.84 -5.46 -2.34
CA LEU A 45 1.90 -4.37 -2.28
C LEU A 45 2.39 -3.27 -3.22
N MET A 46 1.51 -2.82 -4.11
CA MET A 46 1.78 -1.71 -5.01
C MET A 46 0.87 -0.54 -4.66
N THR A 47 1.41 0.66 -4.65
CA THR A 47 0.72 1.81 -4.08
C THR A 47 0.72 3.02 -5.01
N SER A 48 -0.42 3.70 -5.05
CA SER A 48 -0.63 4.94 -5.81
C SER A 48 -1.46 5.94 -4.99
N GLY A 49 -1.71 7.12 -5.54
CA GLY A 49 -2.49 8.16 -4.87
C GLY A 49 -1.68 9.02 -3.87
N LEU A 50 -2.40 9.59 -2.90
CA LEU A 50 -1.86 10.54 -1.92
C LEU A 50 -0.75 9.89 -1.07
N ARG A 51 0.39 10.58 -0.99
CA ARG A 51 1.58 10.08 -0.30
C ARG A 51 1.35 9.84 1.19
N SER A 52 0.74 10.81 1.87
CA SER A 52 0.47 10.72 3.31
C SER A 52 -0.37 9.49 3.65
N VAL A 53 -1.48 9.28 2.93
CA VAL A 53 -2.40 8.15 3.13
C VAL A 53 -1.70 6.82 2.83
N ARG A 54 -0.99 6.73 1.70
CA ARG A 54 -0.22 5.53 1.33
C ARG A 54 0.79 5.17 2.40
N ASP A 55 1.70 6.09 2.70
CA ASP A 55 2.88 5.78 3.52
C ASP A 55 2.40 5.33 4.91
N LYS A 56 1.38 5.99 5.46
CA LYS A 56 0.73 5.60 6.72
C LYS A 56 0.05 4.22 6.67
N ALA A 57 -0.69 3.92 5.60
CA ALA A 57 -1.33 2.62 5.44
C ALA A 57 -0.33 1.46 5.30
N VAL A 58 0.78 1.68 4.59
CA VAL A 58 1.87 0.70 4.48
C VAL A 58 2.52 0.46 5.85
N THR A 59 2.82 1.52 6.60
CA THR A 59 3.37 1.39 7.96
C THR A 59 2.45 0.58 8.88
N TYR A 60 1.16 0.88 8.92
CA TYR A 60 0.21 0.11 9.74
C TYR A 60 0.09 -1.36 9.31
N PHE A 61 0.24 -1.63 8.01
CA PHE A 61 0.25 -3.00 7.50
C PHE A 61 1.52 -3.75 7.91
N GLU A 62 2.69 -3.11 7.84
CA GLU A 62 3.96 -3.66 8.32
C GLU A 62 3.94 -3.94 9.82
N GLU A 63 3.37 -3.03 10.63
CA GLU A 63 3.17 -3.24 12.07
C GLU A 63 2.24 -4.43 12.35
N ALA A 64 1.12 -4.53 11.61
CA ALA A 64 0.19 -5.64 11.75
C ALA A 64 0.87 -6.99 11.42
N LEU A 65 1.67 -7.04 10.36
CA LEU A 65 2.48 -8.20 9.99
C LEU A 65 3.51 -8.56 11.07
N ALA A 66 4.25 -7.57 11.57
CA ALA A 66 5.29 -7.76 12.57
C ALA A 66 4.75 -8.21 13.94
N SER A 67 3.50 -7.87 14.27
CA SER A 67 2.85 -8.28 15.52
C SER A 67 2.63 -9.80 15.64
N GLY A 68 2.80 -10.58 14.57
CA GLY A 68 2.65 -12.03 14.56
C GLY A 68 1.20 -12.53 14.68
N ASN A 69 0.25 -11.65 15.00
CA ASN A 69 -1.18 -11.95 15.07
C ASN A 69 -1.84 -12.09 13.68
N PHE A 70 -1.09 -11.76 12.62
CA PHE A 70 -1.62 -11.67 11.27
C PHE A 70 -1.32 -12.94 10.47
N GLN A 71 -2.22 -13.92 10.60
CA GLN A 71 -2.23 -15.17 9.86
C GLN A 71 -3.31 -15.10 8.78
N TYR A 72 -2.95 -15.32 7.53
CA TYR A 72 -3.91 -15.43 6.43
C TYR A 72 -3.64 -16.67 5.60
N GLU A 73 -4.68 -17.47 5.44
CA GLU A 73 -4.69 -18.69 4.65
C GLU A 73 -5.02 -18.39 3.17
N LYS A 74 -5.75 -17.31 2.92
CA LYS A 74 -6.26 -16.95 1.59
C LYS A 74 -5.95 -15.49 1.27
N MET A 75 -5.59 -15.22 0.01
CA MET A 75 -5.20 -13.88 -0.45
C MET A 75 -6.26 -12.80 -0.14
N TYR A 76 -7.55 -13.11 -0.23
CA TYR A 76 -8.60 -12.13 0.06
C TYR A 76 -8.59 -11.66 1.52
N GLN A 77 -8.08 -12.47 2.47
CA GLN A 77 -7.97 -12.07 3.87
C GLN A 77 -6.92 -10.98 4.03
N ALA A 78 -5.78 -11.11 3.33
CA ALA A 78 -4.75 -10.07 3.26
C ALA A 78 -5.32 -8.77 2.66
N VAL A 79 -6.08 -8.88 1.56
CA VAL A 79 -6.76 -7.75 0.93
C VAL A 79 -7.77 -7.09 1.88
N ASN A 80 -8.58 -7.87 2.59
CA ASN A 80 -9.58 -7.35 3.52
C ASN A 80 -8.94 -6.60 4.69
N ALA A 81 -7.87 -7.15 5.26
CA ALA A 81 -7.14 -6.53 6.35
C ALA A 81 -6.48 -5.20 5.91
N PHE A 82 -5.81 -5.21 4.75
CA PHE A 82 -5.27 -3.97 4.19
C PHE A 82 -6.38 -2.94 3.90
N GLY A 83 -7.53 -3.38 3.40
CA GLY A 83 -8.70 -2.52 3.20
C GLY A 83 -9.27 -1.93 4.49
N GLN A 84 -9.23 -2.66 5.62
CA GLN A 84 -9.61 -2.14 6.93
C GLN A 84 -8.62 -1.06 7.41
N ILE A 85 -7.32 -1.31 7.25
CA ILE A 85 -6.26 -0.33 7.55
C ILE A 85 -6.46 0.94 6.71
N LEU A 86 -6.72 0.80 5.42
CA LEU A 86 -6.92 1.94 4.52
C LEU A 86 -8.15 2.78 4.92
N ARG A 87 -9.25 2.14 5.31
CA ARG A 87 -10.43 2.85 5.85
C ARG A 87 -10.10 3.60 7.13
N ARG A 88 -9.40 2.94 8.05
CA ARG A 88 -8.94 3.57 9.30
C ARG A 88 -8.08 4.81 9.03
N VAL A 89 -7.08 4.71 8.15
CA VAL A 89 -6.25 5.86 7.76
C VAL A 89 -7.10 6.97 7.11
N SER A 90 -8.04 6.60 6.25
CA SER A 90 -8.96 7.56 5.64
C SER A 90 -9.77 8.32 6.67
N ASP A 91 -10.24 7.67 7.73
CA ASP A 91 -11.06 8.32 8.76
C ASP A 91 -10.20 9.18 9.70
N GLU A 92 -9.02 8.71 10.07
CA GLU A 92 -8.05 9.45 10.89
C GLU A 92 -7.60 10.76 10.20
N ASP A 93 -7.33 10.71 8.89
CA ASP A 93 -6.76 11.85 8.16
C ASP A 93 -7.84 12.72 7.46
N ARG A 94 -9.11 12.30 7.48
CA ARG A 94 -10.21 12.94 6.72
C ARG A 94 -10.29 14.44 6.93
N ASN A 95 -10.31 14.88 8.18
CA ASN A 95 -10.48 16.29 8.53
C ASN A 95 -9.30 17.15 8.03
N ALA A 96 -8.08 16.65 8.21
CA ALA A 96 -6.86 17.35 7.77
C ALA A 96 -6.78 17.42 6.23
N LEU A 97 -7.14 16.34 5.54
CA LEU A 97 -7.15 16.29 4.08
C LEU A 97 -8.22 17.23 3.49
N SER A 98 -9.42 17.26 4.07
CA SER A 98 -10.50 18.15 3.63
C SER A 98 -10.16 19.62 3.88
N ALA A 99 -9.62 19.96 5.05
CA ALA A 99 -9.14 21.32 5.34
C ALA A 99 -8.02 21.78 4.39
N SER A 100 -7.26 20.84 3.81
CA SER A 100 -6.18 21.11 2.86
C SER A 100 -6.63 21.07 1.38
N GLY A 101 -7.92 20.85 1.11
CA GLY A 101 -8.47 20.76 -0.25
C GLY A 101 -8.00 19.54 -1.05
N LEU A 102 -7.53 18.49 -0.37
CA LEU A 102 -7.11 17.23 -0.99
C LEU A 102 -8.23 16.16 -0.98
N PHE A 103 -9.38 16.49 -0.39
CA PHE A 103 -10.57 15.65 -0.27
C PHE A 103 -11.85 16.48 -0.30
#